data_AF-A0A6P1MDU4-F1
#
_entry.id   AF-A0A6P1MDU4-F1
#
_cell.length_a   1.000
_cell.length_b   1.000
_cell.length_c   1.000
_cell.angle_alpha   90.00
_cell.angle_beta   90.00
_cell.angle_gamma   90.00
#
_symmetry.space_group_name_H-M   'P 1'
#
loop_
_entity.id
_entity.type
_entity.pdbx_description
1 polymer ?
#
loop_
_entity_poly.entity_id
_entity_poly.type
_entity_poly.pdbx_seq_one_letter_code
_entity_poly.pdbx_strand_id
1 'polypeptide(L)'
;MKQFIAIIMTLCLVLGVSSVSAWADDKATWQKEPSLPASGSGQGACTIGNKIYVVGGGSNTVKIYDLNTKKWTTGAPIPTARHYMGVAVDGQYIYAIGGFSVENWTYSNIVEIYDTVKNEWTTGPLCRWQKLHQLQL
;
A
#
# COMPACT_ATOMS: atom_id res chain seq x y z
N MET A 1 26.66 18.42 -13.56
CA MET A 1 26.50 17.55 -14.73
C MET A 1 26.50 16.12 -14.21
N LYS A 2 25.33 15.56 -13.91
CA LYS A 2 24.55 14.65 -14.78
C LYS A 2 25.32 13.37 -15.16
N GLN A 3 24.79 12.25 -14.66
CA GLN A 3 24.78 10.88 -15.21
C GLN A 3 26.01 10.01 -14.94
N PHE A 4 25.80 8.87 -14.27
CA PHE A 4 25.97 7.53 -14.86
C PHE A 4 25.21 6.51 -14.00
N ILE A 5 24.08 6.06 -14.53
CA ILE A 5 23.25 4.95 -14.05
C ILE A 5 23.93 3.68 -14.56
N ALA A 6 24.41 2.81 -13.67
CA ALA A 6 24.88 1.47 -14.03
C ALA A 6 23.82 0.44 -13.64
N ILE A 7 22.99 0.07 -14.61
CA ILE A 7 22.13 -1.11 -14.59
C ILE A 7 23.04 -2.29 -14.92
N ILE A 8 23.34 -3.16 -13.95
CA ILE A 8 23.97 -4.46 -14.21
C ILE A 8 22.86 -5.51 -14.14
N MET A 9 22.40 -5.94 -15.32
CA MET A 9 21.63 -7.17 -15.50
C MET A 9 22.57 -8.32 -15.84
N THR A 10 22.23 -9.51 -15.33
CA THR A 10 22.70 -10.86 -15.72
C THR A 10 23.92 -11.40 -14.97
N LEU A 11 23.66 -12.29 -13.99
CA LEU A 11 23.94 -13.72 -14.16
C LEU A 11 23.29 -14.52 -13.00
N CYS A 12 22.29 -15.34 -13.32
CA CYS A 12 21.81 -16.37 -12.41
C CYS A 12 22.85 -17.49 -12.32
N LEU A 13 23.42 -17.69 -11.13
CA LEU A 13 23.82 -19.03 -10.70
C LEU A 13 23.52 -19.21 -9.21
N VAL A 14 22.87 -20.32 -8.93
CA VAL A 14 22.21 -20.76 -7.70
C VAL A 14 23.08 -20.62 -6.47
N LEU A 15 22.65 -19.83 -5.47
CA LEU A 15 22.58 -20.19 -4.05
C LEU A 15 21.53 -19.27 -3.39
N GLY A 16 20.59 -19.87 -2.65
CA GLY A 16 19.49 -19.17 -2.01
C GLY A 16 19.98 -18.09 -1.05
N VAL A 17 19.62 -16.84 -1.33
CA VAL A 17 19.62 -15.77 -0.33
C VAL A 17 18.19 -15.60 0.16
N SER A 18 17.84 -16.36 1.18
CA SER A 18 16.71 -16.07 2.06
C SER A 18 17.18 -15.09 3.14
N SER A 19 17.47 -13.85 2.75
CA SER A 19 17.46 -12.74 3.69
C SER A 19 17.40 -11.44 2.91
N VAL A 20 16.23 -10.81 2.95
CA VAL A 20 16.19 -9.35 2.81
C VAL A 20 16.73 -8.81 4.12
N SER A 21 18.02 -8.49 4.17
CA SER A 21 18.55 -7.66 5.25
C SER A 21 18.18 -6.21 4.93
N ALA A 22 17.18 -5.69 5.63
CA ALA A 22 17.00 -4.25 5.72
C ALA A 22 18.19 -3.70 6.51
N TRP A 23 19.05 -2.92 5.87
CA TRP A 23 20.10 -2.17 6.55
C TRP A 23 19.40 -1.03 7.30
N ALA A 24 19.12 -1.23 8.59
CA ALA A 24 18.85 -0.11 9.46
C ALA A 24 20.21 0.54 9.76
N ASP A 25 20.38 1.82 9.42
CA ASP A 25 21.49 2.60 9.96
C ASP A 25 21.47 2.43 11.48
N ASP A 26 22.54 1.90 12.05
CA ASP A 26 22.80 1.71 13.47
C ASP A 26 22.82 3.03 14.28
N LYS A 27 22.62 4.16 13.59
CA LYS A 27 22.45 5.50 14.13
C LYS A 27 21.04 6.07 13.96
N ALA A 28 20.11 5.35 13.36
CA ALA A 28 18.75 5.81 13.18
C ALA A 28 18.06 5.91 14.55
N THR A 29 17.74 7.14 14.95
CA THR A 29 16.91 7.40 16.12
C THR A 29 15.49 7.64 15.68
N TRP A 30 14.53 7.09 16.42
CA TRP A 30 13.11 7.37 16.19
C TRP A 30 12.84 8.86 16.41
N GLN A 31 12.25 9.50 15.41
CA GLN A 31 11.81 10.90 15.49
C GLN A 31 10.29 10.98 15.54
N LYS A 32 9.78 11.92 16.35
CA LYS A 32 8.35 12.18 16.44
C LYS A 32 7.91 13.00 15.23
N GLU A 33 6.96 12.47 14.48
CA GLU A 33 6.26 13.16 13.39
C GLU A 33 4.82 13.54 13.83
N PRO A 34 4.13 14.44 13.11
CA PRO A 34 2.75 14.83 13.39
C PRO A 34 1.83 13.62 13.51
N SER A 35 1.05 13.60 14.59
CA SER A 35 0.08 12.54 14.86
C SER A 35 -0.93 12.39 13.72
N LEU A 36 -1.32 11.15 13.44
CA LEU A 36 -2.43 10.85 12.53
C LEU A 36 -3.71 11.56 13.02
N PRO A 37 -4.40 12.35 12.18
CA PRO A 37 -5.56 13.15 12.61
C PRO A 37 -6.77 12.35 13.11
N ALA A 38 -6.85 11.07 12.78
CA ALA A 38 -7.88 10.16 13.30
C ALA A 38 -7.23 8.80 13.57
N SER A 39 -7.15 8.41 14.84
CA SER A 39 -6.65 7.11 15.26
C SER A 39 -7.65 6.01 14.93
N GLY A 40 -7.14 4.84 14.54
CA GLY A 40 -7.94 3.64 14.30
C GLY A 40 -7.05 2.42 14.22
N SER A 41 -7.64 1.22 14.34
CA SER A 41 -6.93 -0.05 14.26
C SER A 41 -7.25 -0.79 12.96
N GLY A 42 -6.33 -1.64 12.52
CA GLY A 42 -6.51 -2.43 11.29
C GLY A 42 -6.45 -1.60 10.00
N GLN A 43 -5.70 -0.49 10.02
CA GLN A 43 -5.43 0.32 8.83
C GLN A 43 -4.34 -0.33 7.99
N GLY A 44 -4.44 -0.19 6.67
CA GLY A 44 -3.32 -0.49 5.78
C GLY A 44 -2.48 0.77 5.55
N ALA A 45 -1.16 0.63 5.47
CA ALA A 45 -0.28 1.75 5.18
C ALA A 45 0.75 1.39 4.10
N CYS A 46 1.07 2.35 3.23
CA CYS A 46 2.12 2.20 2.23
C CYS A 46 2.76 3.56 1.88
N THR A 47 3.85 3.52 1.12
CA THR A 47 4.56 4.72 0.66
C THR A 47 4.61 4.77 -0.87
N ILE A 48 4.38 5.95 -1.43
CA ILE A 48 4.63 6.25 -2.85
C ILE A 48 5.35 7.61 -2.91
N GLY A 49 6.59 7.58 -3.43
CA GLY A 49 7.45 8.76 -3.42
C GLY A 49 7.64 9.31 -2.01
N ASN A 50 7.35 10.59 -1.83
CA ASN A 50 7.53 11.29 -0.55
C ASN A 50 6.24 11.38 0.28
N LYS A 51 5.31 10.43 0.08
CA LYS A 51 4.02 10.40 0.75
C LYS A 51 3.76 9.04 1.40
N ILE A 52 3.17 9.08 2.59
CA ILE A 52 2.64 7.90 3.29
C ILE A 52 1.12 7.92 3.15
N TYR A 53 0.55 6.82 2.70
CA TYR A 53 -0.89 6.63 2.57
C TYR A 53 -1.35 5.68 3.66
N VAL A 54 -2.36 6.10 4.43
CA VAL A 54 -3.01 5.30 5.46
C VAL A 54 -4.47 5.12 5.05
N VAL A 55 -4.89 3.86 4.90
CA VAL A 55 -6.14 3.47 4.26
C VAL A 55 -7.02 2.69 5.25
N GLY A 56 -8.25 3.16 5.41
CA GLY A 56 -9.34 2.44 6.08
C GLY A 56 -9.20 2.34 7.60
N GLY A 57 -9.30 1.12 8.14
CA GLY A 57 -9.35 0.87 9.59
C GLY A 57 -10.75 1.05 10.18
N GLY A 58 -11.76 0.52 9.49
CA GLY A 58 -13.17 0.63 9.90
C GLY A 58 -13.87 1.90 9.44
N SER A 59 -13.17 2.71 8.66
CA SER A 59 -13.73 3.86 7.96
C SER A 59 -13.44 3.74 6.47
N ASN A 60 -14.02 4.63 5.68
CA ASN A 60 -13.67 4.82 4.28
C ASN A 60 -12.54 5.85 4.08
N THR A 61 -11.86 6.28 5.13
CA THR A 61 -10.91 7.39 5.02
C THR A 61 -9.56 6.97 4.44
N VAL A 62 -8.96 7.88 3.68
CA VAL A 62 -7.57 7.79 3.21
C VAL A 62 -6.85 9.03 3.70
N LYS A 63 -5.82 8.84 4.53
CA LYS A 63 -4.98 9.92 5.04
C LYS A 63 -3.62 9.87 4.37
N ILE A 64 -3.17 11.02 3.89
CA ILE A 64 -1.95 11.16 3.11
C ILE A 64 -1.01 12.09 3.86
N TYR A 65 0.09 11.55 4.38
CA TYR A 65 1.16 12.32 4.98
C TYR A 65 2.19 12.70 3.93
N ASP A 66 2.49 13.99 3.80
CA ASP A 66 3.56 14.47 2.94
C ASP A 66 4.83 14.72 3.78
N LEU A 67 5.90 13.98 3.47
CA LEU A 67 7.15 14.01 4.24
C LEU A 67 7.94 15.32 4.05
N ASN A 68 7.68 16.11 3.00
CA ASN A 68 8.36 17.38 2.75
C ASN A 68 7.72 18.49 3.58
N THR A 69 6.40 18.57 3.52
CA THR A 69 5.62 19.62 4.18
C THR A 69 5.26 19.28 5.61
N LYS A 70 5.42 18.01 6.00
CA LYS A 70 5.03 17.44 7.30
C LYS A 70 3.56 17.68 7.62
N LYS A 71 2.70 17.49 6.61
CA LYS A 71 1.26 17.74 6.72
C LYS A 71 0.45 16.53 6.28
N TRP A 72 -0.64 16.33 7.00
CA TRP A 72 -1.68 15.38 6.63
C TRP A 72 -2.71 16.03 5.72
N THR A 73 -3.13 15.30 4.70
CA THR A 73 -4.24 15.62 3.82
C THR A 73 -5.18 14.41 3.73
N THR A 74 -6.38 14.60 3.19
CA THR A 74 -7.35 13.51 2.99
C THR A 74 -7.46 13.24 1.49
N GLY A 75 -7.27 11.98 1.10
CA GLY A 75 -7.49 11.51 -0.27
C GLY A 75 -8.96 11.12 -0.50
N ALA A 76 -9.28 10.68 -1.71
CA ALA A 76 -10.62 10.15 -1.99
C ALA A 76 -10.92 8.92 -1.13
N PRO A 77 -12.15 8.79 -0.62
CA PRO A 77 -12.51 7.72 0.28
C PRO A 77 -12.49 6.36 -0.42
N ILE A 78 -11.99 5.34 0.26
CA ILE A 78 -12.08 3.96 -0.23
C ILE A 78 -13.55 3.53 -0.29
N PRO A 79 -14.08 2.97 -1.39
CA PRO A 79 -15.52 2.76 -1.53
C PRO A 79 -16.09 1.81 -0.46
N THR A 80 -15.36 0.76 -0.10
CA THR A 80 -15.79 -0.19 0.93
C THR A 80 -15.03 0.03 2.24
N ALA A 81 -15.70 0.56 3.28
CA ALA A 81 -15.10 0.70 4.61
C ALA A 81 -14.76 -0.66 5.23
N ARG A 82 -13.50 -0.89 5.61
CA ARG A 82 -13.05 -2.17 6.17
C ARG A 82 -11.80 -2.06 7.05
N HIS A 83 -11.60 -3.07 7.90
CA HIS A 83 -10.39 -3.29 8.70
C HIS A 83 -9.51 -4.37 8.09
N TYR A 84 -8.26 -4.45 8.57
CA TYR A 84 -7.35 -5.58 8.39
C TYR A 84 -7.10 -5.96 6.93
N MET A 85 -7.13 -4.96 6.03
CA MET A 85 -6.84 -5.17 4.62
C MET A 85 -5.33 -5.18 4.38
N GLY A 86 -4.89 -5.94 3.38
CA GLY A 86 -3.54 -5.81 2.83
C GLY A 86 -3.45 -4.58 1.95
N VAL A 87 -2.30 -3.91 1.95
CA VAL A 87 -2.02 -2.81 1.03
C VAL A 87 -0.74 -3.09 0.25
N ALA A 88 -0.81 -2.97 -1.08
CA ALA A 88 0.33 -3.14 -1.98
C ALA A 88 0.43 -1.95 -2.94
N VAL A 89 1.61 -1.75 -3.52
CA VAL A 89 1.90 -0.63 -4.43
C VAL A 89 2.47 -1.18 -5.73
N ASP A 90 1.99 -0.64 -6.86
CA ASP A 90 2.59 -0.81 -8.19
C ASP A 90 2.58 0.53 -8.92
N GLY A 91 3.77 1.13 -9.09
CA GLY A 91 3.92 2.47 -9.65
C GLY A 91 3.10 3.52 -8.90
N GLN A 92 2.09 4.10 -9.56
CA GLN A 92 1.20 5.12 -8.99
C GLN A 92 -0.04 4.54 -8.30
N TYR A 93 -0.21 3.22 -8.33
CA TYR A 93 -1.41 2.55 -7.87
C TYR A 93 -1.23 1.93 -6.48
N ILE A 94 -2.23 2.13 -5.63
CA ILE A 94 -2.33 1.48 -4.32
C ILE A 94 -3.47 0.48 -4.37
N TYR A 95 -3.19 -0.77 -3.98
CA TYR A 95 -4.15 -1.86 -3.97
C TYR A 95 -4.56 -2.14 -2.53
N ALA A 96 -5.84 -1.98 -2.22
CA ALA A 96 -6.46 -2.36 -0.96
C ALA A 96 -7.14 -3.72 -1.11
N ILE A 97 -6.53 -4.77 -0.55
CA ILE A 97 -6.86 -6.17 -0.82
C ILE A 97 -7.52 -6.81 0.39
N GLY A 98 -8.72 -7.32 0.20
CA GLY A 98 -9.48 -8.07 1.20
C GLY A 98 -9.78 -7.25 2.46
N GLY A 99 -9.88 -7.91 3.60
CA GLY A 99 -10.14 -7.29 4.91
C GLY A 99 -11.49 -7.71 5.50
N PHE A 100 -11.93 -7.02 6.55
CA PHE A 100 -13.20 -7.25 7.24
C PHE A 100 -14.11 -6.03 7.12
N SER A 101 -15.21 -6.19 6.40
CA SER A 101 -16.16 -5.12 6.10
C SER A 101 -16.99 -4.76 7.33
N VAL A 102 -17.17 -3.46 7.56
CA VAL A 102 -17.99 -2.96 8.68
C VAL A 102 -19.47 -2.84 8.33
N GLU A 103 -19.83 -2.90 7.05
CA GLU A 103 -21.21 -2.79 6.60
C GLU A 103 -21.98 -4.10 6.79
N ASN A 104 -21.37 -5.21 6.39
CA ASN A 104 -21.99 -6.54 6.38
C ASN A 104 -21.30 -7.54 7.33
N TRP A 105 -20.36 -7.07 8.15
CA TRP A 105 -19.68 -7.84 9.19
C TRP A 105 -19.08 -9.17 8.69
N THR A 106 -18.48 -9.15 7.50
CA THR A 106 -17.87 -10.34 6.89
C THR A 106 -16.51 -10.05 6.25
N TYR A 107 -15.77 -11.13 5.99
CA TYR A 107 -14.52 -11.05 5.23
C TYR A 107 -14.80 -10.68 3.78
N SER A 108 -14.09 -9.66 3.31
CA SER A 108 -14.13 -9.21 1.94
C SER A 108 -13.01 -9.87 1.13
N ASN A 109 -13.34 -10.25 -0.10
CA ASN A 109 -12.38 -10.64 -1.14
C ASN A 109 -12.22 -9.55 -2.20
N ILE A 110 -12.75 -8.35 -1.96
CA ILE A 110 -12.67 -7.24 -2.92
C ILE A 110 -11.24 -6.71 -2.99
N VAL A 111 -10.82 -6.33 -4.19
CA VAL A 111 -9.63 -5.51 -4.42
C VAL A 111 -10.09 -4.16 -4.93
N GLU A 112 -9.65 -3.09 -4.30
CA GLU A 112 -9.87 -1.73 -4.81
C GLU A 112 -8.51 -1.09 -5.08
N ILE A 113 -8.44 -0.35 -6.17
CA ILE A 113 -7.21 0.21 -6.72
C ILE A 113 -7.35 1.73 -6.73
N TYR A 114 -6.47 2.40 -6.02
CA TYR A 114 -6.40 3.84 -5.92
C TYR A 114 -5.35 4.38 -6.89
N ASP A 115 -5.75 5.27 -7.78
CA ASP A 115 -4.84 6.04 -8.63
C ASP A 115 -4.41 7.31 -7.89
N THR A 116 -3.13 7.39 -7.48
CA THR A 116 -2.62 8.53 -6.73
C THR A 116 -2.55 9.84 -7.52
N VAL A 117 -2.53 9.76 -8.86
CA VAL A 117 -2.50 10.94 -9.74
C VAL A 117 -3.91 11.50 -9.90
N LYS A 118 -4.89 10.62 -10.07
CA LYS A 118 -6.30 11.02 -10.23
C LYS A 118 -7.02 11.25 -8.91
N ASN A 119 -6.49 10.72 -7.80
CA ASN A 119 -7.16 10.71 -6.51
C ASN A 119 -8.53 10.02 -6.61
N GLU A 120 -8.56 8.83 -7.20
CA GLU A 120 -9.78 8.08 -7.50
C GLU A 120 -9.59 6.58 -7.24
N TRP A 121 -10.68 5.90 -6.87
CA TRP A 121 -10.71 4.46 -6.67
C TRP A 121 -11.43 3.76 -7.82
N THR A 122 -10.94 2.58 -8.18
CA THR A 122 -11.60 1.65 -9.09
C THR A 122 -11.67 0.27 -8.45
N THR A 123 -12.70 -0.51 -8.77
CA THR A 123 -12.80 -1.90 -8.31
C THR A 123 -11.95 -2.79 -9.21
N GLY A 124 -10.95 -3.45 -8.61
CA GLY A 124 -10.11 -4.44 -9.27
C GLY A 124 -10.77 -5.83 -9.32
N PRO A 125 -10.11 -6.82 -9.93
CA PRO A 125 -10.59 -8.20 -9.89
C PRO A 125 -10.66 -8.70 -8.43
N LEU A 126 -11.68 -9.47 -8.10
CA LEU A 126 -11.80 -10.10 -6.77
C LEU A 126 -10.55 -10.94 -6.47
N CYS A 127 -10.09 -10.90 -5.22
CA CYS A 127 -9.05 -11.78 -4.66
C CYS A 127 -9.61 -13.20 -4.47
N ARG A 128 -9.91 -13.88 -5.59
CA ARG A 128 -10.43 -15.25 -5.62
C ARG A 128 -9.39 -16.15 -6.27
N TRP A 129 -9.06 -17.25 -5.60
CA TRP A 129 -8.18 -18.33 -6.08
C TRP A 129 -8.64 -19.03 -7.37
N GLN A 130 -9.81 -18.68 -7.92
CA GLN A 130 -10.38 -19.39 -9.07
C GLN A 130 -9.90 -18.87 -10.44
N LYS A 131 -9.28 -17.69 -10.53
CA LYS A 131 -8.88 -17.14 -11.85
C LYS A 131 -7.60 -17.74 -12.42
N LEU A 132 -6.87 -18.55 -11.64
CA LEU A 132 -5.67 -19.28 -12.11
C LEU A 132 -5.97 -20.62 -12.81
N HIS A 133 -7.23 -21.09 -12.82
CA HIS A 133 -7.61 -22.38 -13.45
C HIS A 133 -8.38 -22.25 -14.77
N GLN A 134 -8.45 -21.07 -15.39
CA GLN A 134 -9.17 -20.87 -16.67
C GLN A 134 -8.29 -20.31 -17.81
N LEU A 135 -6.96 -20.41 -17.71
CA LEU A 135 -6.04 -20.18 -18.83
C LEU A 135 -5.29 -21.45 -19.24
N GLN A 136 -5.95 -22.58 -19.15
CA GLN A 136 -5.62 -23.77 -19.94
C GLN A 136 -6.92 -24.35 -20.47
N LEU A 137 -7.27 -23.94 -21.69
CA LEU A 137 -7.73 -24.74 -22.84
C LEU A 137 -8.11 -23.78 -23.96
#